data_AF-A0A1H8BKY7-F1
#
_entry.id   AF-A0A1H8BKY7-F1
#
_cell.length_a   1.000
_cell.length_b   1.000
_cell.length_c   1.000
_cell.angle_alpha   90.00
_cell.angle_beta   90.00
_cell.angle_gamma   90.00
#
_symmetry.space_group_name_H-M   'P 1'
#
loop_
_entity.id
_entity.type
_entity.pdbx_description
1 polymer ?
#
loop_
_entity_poly.entity_id
_entity_poly.type
_entity_poly.pdbx_seq_one_letter_code
_entity_poly.pdbx_strand_id
1 'polypeptide(L)' 'MGRMELAQLYFPYIQPRSAWQKLKPLLSDDPDLAHLVKLRRRTFLPNEVSMIYQHLGRP' A
#
# COMPACT_ATOMS: atom_id res chain seq x y z
N MET A 1 -19.89 -1.91 2.46
CA MET A 1 -19.31 -0.66 1.93
C MET A 1 -18.46 -0.06 3.05
N GLY A 2 -17.26 0.50 2.81
CA GLY A 2 -16.47 1.07 3.92
C GLY A 2 -14.97 0.76 4.01
N ARG A 3 -14.29 0.25 2.97
CA ARG A 3 -12.80 0.11 3.00
C ARG A 3 -12.07 0.74 1.81
N MET A 4 -12.76 0.92 0.68
CA MET A 4 -12.17 1.50 -0.53
C MET A 4 -12.30 3.03 -0.57
N GLU A 5 -13.16 3.60 0.28
CA GLU A 5 -13.61 4.99 0.20
C GLU A 5 -12.55 5.98 0.70
N LEU A 6 -11.75 5.65 1.72
CA LEU A 6 -10.76 6.58 2.27
C LEU A 6 -9.65 6.93 1.27
N ALA A 7 -9.08 5.94 0.59
CA ALA A 7 -8.04 6.18 -0.42
C ALA A 7 -8.60 6.91 -1.65
N GLN A 8 -9.84 6.62 -2.07
CA GLN A 8 -10.49 7.33 -3.17
C GLN A 8 -10.89 8.77 -2.82
N LEU A 9 -11.22 9.05 -1.56
CA LEU A 9 -11.51 10.42 -1.10
C LEU A 9 -10.27 11.33 -1.24
N TYR A 10 -9.08 10.82 -0.88
CA TYR A 10 -7.83 11.58 -1.04
C TYR A 10 -7.27 11.53 -2.47
N PHE A 11 -7.52 10.44 -3.19
CA PHE A 11 -6.95 10.22 -4.53
C PHE A 11 -8.01 9.69 -5.53
N PRO A 12 -8.96 10.54 -5.95
CA PRO A 12 -10.12 10.13 -6.74
C PRO A 12 -9.79 9.57 -8.13
N TYR A 13 -8.62 9.92 -8.67
CA TYR A 13 -8.17 9.50 -10.01
C TYR A 13 -7.19 8.33 -9.98
N ILE A 14 -6.75 7.88 -8.80
CA ILE A 14 -5.81 6.76 -8.73
C ILE A 14 -6.60 5.46 -8.91
N GLN A 15 -6.46 4.87 -10.10
CA GLN A 15 -6.92 3.51 -10.32
C GLN A 15 -6.16 2.57 -9.36
N PRO A 16 -6.84 1.69 -8.61
CA PRO A 16 -6.20 0.84 -7.60
C PRO A 16 -5.11 -0.07 -8.19
N ARG A 17 -5.25 -0.43 -9.48
CA ARG A 17 -4.24 -1.18 -10.22
C ARG A 17 -2.94 -0.38 -10.42
N SER A 18 -3.03 0.93 -10.65
CA SER A 18 -1.89 1.82 -10.83
C SER A 18 -1.16 2.12 -9.52
N ALA A 19 -1.90 2.22 -8.40
CA ALA A 19 -1.30 2.36 -7.07
C ALA A 19 -0.44 1.13 -6.70
N TRP A 20 -0.99 -0.08 -6.90
CA TRP A 20 -0.26 -1.31 -6.59
C TRP A 20 1.01 -1.49 -7.44
N GLN A 21 0.96 -1.14 -8.73
CA GLN A 21 2.13 -1.23 -9.61
C GLN A 21 3.27 -0.30 -9.16
N LYS A 22 2.95 0.86 -8.57
CA LYS A 22 3.95 1.77 -8.02
C LYS A 22 4.44 1.34 -6.62
N LEU A 23 3.55 0.82 -5.79
CA LEU A 23 3.87 0.39 -4.42
C LEU A 23 4.67 -0.91 -4.39
N LYS A 24 4.35 -1.88 -5.25
CA LYS A 24 5.01 -3.19 -5.31
C LYS A 24 6.53 -3.12 -5.37
N PRO A 25 7.17 -2.34 -6.28
CA PRO A 25 8.63 -2.24 -6.31
C PRO A 25 9.21 -1.63 -5.03
N LEU A 26 8.53 -0.63 -4.43
CA LEU A 26 8.97 -0.01 -3.17
C LEU A 26 8.97 -1.01 -2.01
N LEU A 27 7.93 -1.85 -1.93
CA LEU A 27 7.86 -2.91 -0.92
C LEU A 27 8.84 -4.06 -1.20
N SER A 28 9.16 -4.33 -2.46
CA SER A 28 10.12 -5.37 -2.85
C SER A 28 11.58 -4.98 -2.59
N ASP A 29 11.89 -3.68 -2.60
CA ASP A 29 13.23 -3.15 -2.37
C ASP A 29 13.63 -3.21 -0.89
N ASP A 30 12.65 -3.06 0.01
CA ASP A 30 12.85 -3.12 1.45
C ASP A 30 12.67 -4.57 1.98
N PRO A 31 13.70 -5.18 2.60
CA PRO A 31 13.65 -6.58 3.03
C PRO A 31 12.63 -6.84 4.13
N ASP A 32 12.34 -5.86 5.00
CA ASP A 32 11.34 -5.96 6.05
C ASP A 32 9.93 -5.86 5.47
N LEU A 33 9.74 -5.18 4.33
CA LEU A 33 8.43 -5.05 3.66
C LEU A 33 8.19 -6.09 2.56
N ALA A 34 9.23 -6.78 2.06
CA ALA A 34 9.13 -7.70 0.94
C ALA A 34 8.13 -8.85 1.16
N HIS A 35 7.88 -9.23 2.42
CA HIS A 35 6.88 -10.24 2.78
C HIS A 35 5.45 -9.79 2.43
N LEU A 36 5.16 -8.49 2.46
CA LEU A 36 3.85 -7.92 2.12
C LEU A 36 3.49 -8.11 0.64
N VAL A 37 4.50 -8.12 -0.25
CA VAL A 37 4.30 -8.38 -1.69
C VAL A 37 3.87 -9.81 -1.96
N LYS A 38 4.27 -10.75 -1.10
CA LYS A 38 3.92 -12.18 -1.22
C LYS A 38 2.48 -12.47 -0.79
N LEU A 39 1.83 -11.53 -0.08
CA LEU A 39 0.45 -11.68 0.32
C LEU A 39 -0.48 -11.59 -0.91
N ARG A 40 -1.45 -12.50 -1.00
CA ARG A 40 -2.50 -12.44 -2.04
C ARG A 40 -3.48 -11.27 -1.84
N ARG A 41 -3.39 -10.55 -0.71
CA ARG A 41 -4.21 -9.37 -0.41
C ARG A 41 -3.52 -8.09 -0.88
N ARG A 42 -4.30 -7.15 -1.42
CA ARG A 42 -3.85 -5.80 -1.83
C ARG A 42 -4.44 -4.71 -0.93
N THR A 43 -4.83 -5.11 0.27
CA THR A 43 -5.44 -4.25 1.27
C THR A 43 -4.68 -4.49 2.54
N PHE A 44 -4.11 -3.43 3.09
CA PHE A 44 -3.28 -3.47 4.28
C PHE A 44 -4.09 -3.03 5.48
N LEU A 45 -3.81 -3.65 6.62
CA LEU A 45 -4.33 -3.23 7.90
C LEU A 45 -3.68 -1.89 8.32
N PRO A 46 -4.32 -1.10 9.20
CA PRO A 46 -3.75 0.16 9.67
C PRO A 46 -2.31 0.03 10.22
N ASN A 47 -2.03 -1.06 10.94
CA ASN A 47 -0.68 -1.34 11.45
C ASN A 47 0.32 -1.62 10.33
N GLU A 48 -0.09 -2.33 9.27
CA GLU A 48 0.76 -2.59 8.09
C GLU A 48 1.02 -1.28 7.33
N VAL A 49 0.02 -0.41 7.20
CA VAL A 49 0.18 0.91 6.58
C VAL A 49 1.14 1.77 7.40
N SER A 50 1.02 1.77 8.73
CA SER A 50 1.96 2.47 9.61
C SER A 50 3.39 1.96 9.43
N MET A 51 3.59 0.64 9.39
CA MET A 51 4.89 0.02 9.14
C MET A 51 5.47 0.42 7.78
N ILE A 52 4.67 0.36 6.71
CA ILE A 52 5.07 0.81 5.38
C ILE A 52 5.48 2.29 5.41
N TYR A 53 4.72 3.15 6.10
CA TYR A 53 5.02 4.57 6.20
C TYR A 53 6.31 4.85 6.98
N GLN A 54 6.57 4.11 8.07
CA GLN A 54 7.80 4.25 8.86
C GLN A 54 9.04 3.85 8.06
N HIS A 55 8.94 2.79 7.25
CA HIS A 55 10.06 2.31 6.43
C HIS A 55 10.29 3.16 5.17
N LEU A 56 9.24 3.54 4.45
CA LEU A 56 9.37 4.31 3.21
C LEU A 56 9.56 5.81 3.47
N GLY A 57 9.17 6.31 4.66
CA GLY A 57 9.29 7.71 5.06
C GLY A 57 8.50 8.69 4.18
N ARG A 58 7.61 8.18 3.34
CA ARG A 58 6.87 8.95 2.32
C ARG A 58 5.42 8.46 2.27
N PRO A 59 4.44 9.38 2.15
CA PRO A 59 3.05 9.04 1.90
C PRO A 59 2.84 8.45 0.50
#